data_AF-G5E1L6-F1
#
_entry.id   AF-G5E1L6-F1
#
_cell.length_a   1.000
_cell.length_b   1.000
_cell.length_c   1.000
_cell.angle_alpha   90.00
_cell.angle_beta   90.00
_cell.angle_gamma   90.00
#
_symmetry.space_group_name_H-M   'P 1'
#
loop_
_entity.id
_entity.type
_entity.pdbx_description
1 polymer ?
#
loop_
_entity_poly.entity_id
_entity_poly.type
_entity_poly.pdbx_seq_one_letter_code
_entity_poly.pdbx_strand_id
1 'polypeptide(L)' 'VVVGIGIAGSVRIRDLQNPLQFSPSESLKLAGFVSRRNLGQFNNVKQIDLGEALKSEEGHAAFICTDNQNHEESV' A
#
# COMPACT_ATOMS: atom_id res chain seq x y z
N VAL A 1 4.23 -1.94 -1.14
CA VAL A 1 2.87 -1.59 -1.63
C VAL A 1 1.87 -1.61 -0.48
N VAL A 2 0.76 -0.88 -0.57
CA VAL A 2 -0.35 -0.96 0.43
C VAL A 2 -1.55 -1.66 -0.22
N VAL A 3 -2.05 -2.74 0.40
CA VAL A 3 -3.17 -3.54 -0.13
C VAL A 3 -4.43 -3.23 0.68
N GLY A 4 -5.43 -2.65 0.01
CA GLY A 4 -6.68 -2.20 0.62
C GLY A 4 -6.60 -0.76 1.11
N ILE A 5 -7.50 0.10 0.64
CA ILE A 5 -7.55 1.53 1.00
C ILE A 5 -8.77 1.87 1.86
N GLY A 6 -9.01 1.04 2.89
CA GLY A 6 -9.94 1.39 3.97
C GLY A 6 -9.34 2.48 4.88
N ILE A 7 -9.82 2.55 6.12
CA ILE A 7 -9.28 3.48 7.12
C ILE A 7 -7.80 3.16 7.39
N ALA A 8 -7.46 1.89 7.63
CA ALA A 8 -6.10 1.45 7.91
C ALA A 8 -5.13 1.76 6.75
N GLY A 9 -5.50 1.39 5.52
CA GLY A 9 -4.66 1.64 4.35
C GLY A 9 -4.43 3.12 4.07
N SER A 10 -5.46 3.95 4.25
CA SER A 10 -5.34 5.41 4.08
C SER A 10 -4.35 6.02 5.08
N VAL A 11 -4.37 5.54 6.33
CA VAL A 11 -3.40 5.94 7.35
C VAL A 11 -1.99 5.48 7.00
N ARG A 12 -1.80 4.25 6.51
CA ARG A 12 -0.49 3.77 6.06
C ARG A 12 0.07 4.56 4.89
N ILE A 13 -0.77 4.94 3.92
CA ILE A 13 -0.36 5.82 2.83
C ILE A 13 0.12 7.17 3.38
N ARG A 14 -0.65 7.79 4.28
CA ARG A 14 -0.27 9.06 4.91
C ARG A 14 1.09 8.97 5.63
N ASP A 15 1.26 7.93 6.45
CA ASP A 15 2.46 7.75 7.27
C ASP A 15 3.71 7.48 6.39
N LEU A 16 3.54 6.79 5.26
CA LEU A 16 4.64 6.54 4.31
C LEU A 16 4.96 7.75 3.42
N GLN A 17 3.99 8.63 3.15
CA GLN A 17 4.23 9.88 2.41
C GLN A 17 4.86 10.97 3.28
N ASN A 18 4.63 10.92 4.59
CA ASN A 18 5.17 11.87 5.55
C ASN A 18 5.82 11.09 6.71
N PRO A 19 6.94 10.38 6.45
CA PRO A 19 7.60 9.62 7.49
C PRO A 19 8.08 10.54 8.60
N LEU A 20 7.99 10.05 9.85
CA LEU A 20 8.49 10.78 11.00
C LEU A 20 10.02 10.80 10.95
N GLN A 21 10.63 11.94 11.28
CA GLN A 21 12.08 12.07 11.31
C GLN A 21 12.71 11.03 12.23
N PHE A 22 13.77 10.38 11.76
CA PHE A 22 14.52 9.34 12.48
C PHE A 22 13.70 8.08 12.80
N SER A 23 12.62 7.83 12.06
CA SER A 23 11.83 6.60 12.21
C SER A 23 12.15 5.60 11.10
N PRO A 24 11.93 4.29 11.33
CA PRO A 24 12.14 3.28 10.29
C PRO A 24 11.31 3.48 9.01
N SER A 25 10.25 4.29 9.03
CA SER A 25 9.46 4.54 7.82
C SER A 25 10.19 5.46 6.83
N GLU A 26 11.23 6.18 7.23
CA GLU A 26 12.06 6.99 6.31
C GLU A 26 12.81 6.13 5.29
N SER A 27 13.13 4.88 5.63
CA SER A 27 13.79 3.95 4.71
C SER A 27 12.82 3.25 3.75
N LEU A 28 11.51 3.49 3.91
CA LEU A 28 10.46 2.88 3.09
C LEU A 28 10.00 3.84 2.00
N LYS A 29 9.94 3.35 0.76
CA LYS A 29 9.36 4.07 -0.37
C LYS A 29 8.02 3.45 -0.76
N LEU A 30 6.98 4.27 -0.80
CA LEU A 30 5.66 3.82 -1.25
C LEU A 30 5.62 3.72 -2.79
N ALA A 31 5.65 2.51 -3.32
CA ALA A 31 5.53 2.25 -4.76
C ALA A 31 4.12 2.52 -5.31
N GLY A 32 3.08 2.20 -4.55
CA GLY A 32 1.69 2.28 -4.99
C GLY A 32 0.73 1.57 -4.04
N PHE A 33 -0.56 1.59 -4.40
CA PHE A 33 -1.60 0.85 -3.67
C PHE A 33 -2.39 -0.11 -4.57
N VAL A 34 -2.85 -1.20 -3.99
CA VAL A 34 -3.74 -2.18 -4.62
C VAL A 34 -5.13 -2.05 -3.99
N SER A 35 -6.17 -2.04 -4.82
CA SER A 35 -7.55 -1.94 -4.38
C SER A 35 -8.46 -2.71 -5.33
N ARG A 36 -9.49 -3.37 -4.78
CA ARG A 36 -10.57 -3.98 -5.56
C ARG A 36 -11.44 -2.94 -6.30
N ARG A 37 -11.47 -1.71 -5.78
CA ARG A 37 -12.16 -0.57 -6.40
C ARG A 37 -11.25 0.08 -7.44
N ASN A 38 -11.81 0.50 -8.57
CA ASN A 38 -11.08 1.28 -9.59
C ASN A 38 -11.11 2.77 -9.22
N LEU A 39 -10.01 3.26 -8.67
CA LEU A 39 -9.83 4.64 -8.17
C LEU A 39 -8.81 5.42 -9.01
N GLY A 40 -7.87 4.74 -9.66
CA GLY A 40 -6.78 5.32 -10.45
C GLY A 40 -5.69 5.97 -9.60
N GLN A 41 -6.06 6.86 -8.67
CA GLN A 41 -5.16 7.54 -7.76
C GLN A 41 -5.85 7.83 -6.42
N PHE A 42 -5.07 7.85 -5.34
CA PHE A 42 -5.53 8.24 -4.00
C PHE A 42 -4.41 8.99 -3.29
N ASN A 43 -4.67 10.20 -2.80
CA ASN A 43 -3.68 11.07 -2.15
C ASN A 43 -2.35 11.15 -2.91
N ASN A 44 -2.40 11.38 -4.22
CA ASN A 44 -1.24 11.42 -5.12
C ASN A 44 -0.50 10.08 -5.32
N VAL A 45 -0.93 8.99 -4.70
CA VAL A 45 -0.38 7.64 -4.92
C VAL A 45 -1.16 6.95 -6.03
N LYS A 46 -0.47 6.32 -6.98
CA LYS A 46 -1.11 5.59 -8.08
C LYS A 46 -1.65 4.25 -7.62
N GLN A 47 -2.80 3.88 -8.17
CA GLN A 47 -3.28 2.50 -8.10
C GLN A 47 -2.45 1.64 -9.04
N ILE A 48 -2.02 0.48 -8.56
CA ILE A 48 -1.32 -0.55 -9.32
C ILE A 48 -2.14 -1.84 -9.31
N ASP A 49 -1.97 -2.63 -10.37
CA ASP A 49 -2.59 -3.95 -10.43
C ASP A 49 -1.91 -4.91 -9.45
N LEU A 50 -2.67 -5.90 -8.93
CA LEU A 50 -2.10 -6.90 -8.02
C LEU A 50 -1.04 -7.76 -8.71
N GLY A 51 -1.29 -8.18 -9.95
CA GLY A 51 -0.33 -8.98 -10.72
C GLY A 51 0.94 -8.19 -11.06
N GLU A 52 0.81 -6.88 -11.30
CA GLU A 52 1.96 -5.98 -11.46
C GLU A 52 2.74 -5.85 -10.15
N ALA A 53 2.05 -5.64 -9.03
CA ALA A 53 2.68 -5.52 -7.72
C ALA A 53 3.48 -6.77 -7.33
N LEU A 54 2.97 -7.96 -7.64
CA LEU A 54 3.63 -9.25 -7.35
C LEU A 54 4.84 -9.54 -8.25
N LYS A 55 4.85 -8.99 -9.47
CA LYS A 55 5.96 -9.15 -10.43
C LYS A 55 6.99 -8.04 -10.33
N SER A 56 6.72 -7.01 -9.55
CA SER A 56 7.59 -5.84 -9.42
C SER A 56 8.90 -6.21 -8.72
N GLU A 57 10.02 -6.01 -9.41
CA GLU A 57 11.35 -6.15 -8.82
C GLU A 57 11.66 -5.03 -7.81
N GLU A 58 10.90 -3.93 -7.83
CA GLU A 58 11.03 -2.82 -6.87
C GLU A 58 10.18 -3.03 -5.59
N GLY A 59 9.24 -3.98 -5.62
CA GLY A 59 8.31 -4.27 -4.53
C GLY A 59 8.90 -5.22 -3.50
N HIS A 60 9.47 -4.68 -2.41
CA HIS A 60 10.12 -5.51 -1.38
C HIS A 60 9.19 -5.98 -0.25
N ALA A 61 8.04 -5.31 -0.07
CA ALA A 61 7.11 -5.59 1.01
C ALA A 61 5.69 -5.12 0.70
N ALA A 62 4.71 -5.78 1.32
CA ALA A 62 3.28 -5.44 1.25
C ALA A 62 2.72 -5.14 2.65
N PHE A 63 1.96 -4.04 2.77
CA PHE A 63 1.15 -3.73 3.95
C PHE A 63 -0.28 -4.19 3.68
N ILE A 64 -0.71 -5.30 4.29
CA ILE A 64 -2.07 -5.81 4.15
C ILE A 64 -3.00 -5.07 5.10
N CYS A 65 -3.92 -4.28 4.52
CA CYS A 65 -4.84 -3.39 5.21
C CYS A 65 -6.31 -3.66 4.81
N THR A 66 -6.59 -4.87 4.32
CA THR A 66 -7.93 -5.36 4.04
C THR A 66 -8.68 -5.68 5.34
N ASP A 67 -9.98 -5.95 5.25
CA ASP A 67 -10.74 -6.50 6.37
C ASP A 67 -10.27 -7.92 6.71
N ASN A 68 -10.56 -8.37 7.94
CA ASN A 68 -10.02 -9.62 8.47
C ASN A 68 -10.39 -10.86 7.63
N GLN A 69 -11.57 -10.88 6.99
CA GLN A 69 -12.00 -12.03 6.18
C GLN A 69 -11.17 -12.18 4.91
N ASN A 70 -10.69 -11.06 4.35
CA ASN A 70 -9.90 -11.03 3.12
C ASN A 70 -8.39 -10.96 3.39
N HIS A 71 -7.94 -11.05 4.65
CA HIS A 71 -6.51 -10.88 4.99
C HIS A 71 -5.68 -12.04 4.48
N GLU A 72 -6.11 -13.29 4.72
CA GLU A 72 -5.38 -14.50 4.34
C GLU A 72 -5.24 -14.63 2.82
N GLU A 73 -6.30 -14.33 2.07
CA GLU A 73 -6.27 -14.34 0.59
C GLU A 73 -5.35 -13.26 0.00
N SER A 74 -4.96 -12.26 0.80
CA SER A 74 -4.09 -11.16 0.37
C SER A 74 -2.60 -11.37 0.66
N VAL A 75 -2.23 -12.49 1.30
CA VAL A 75 -0.85 -12.90 1.64
C VAL A 75 -0.38 -13.98 0.70
#